data_AF-A0A350XSL4-F1
#
_entry.id   AF-A0A350XSL4-F1
#
_cell.length_a   1.000
_cell.length_b   1.000
_cell.length_c   1.000
_cell.angle_alpha   90.00
_cell.angle_beta   90.00
_cell.angle_gamma   90.00
#
_symmetry.space_group_name_H-M   'P 1'
#
loop_
_entity.id
_entity.type
_entity.pdbx_description
1 polymer ?
#
loop_
_entity_poly.entity_id
_entity_poly.type
_entity_poly.pdbx_seq_one_letter_code
_entity_poly.pdbx_strand_id
1 'polypeptide(L)'
;GETGTGKTLLLGALRLLRGDSARADRVGPHGDEARAEGRFTIGAAETVVARRVTEGKSRAYLDGAMVPAKALSERLDSLVEIVAQHEHVALGRESSVRRL
;
A
#
# COMPACT_ATOMS: atom_id res chain seq x y z
N GLY A 1 11.69 -0.83 -15.46
CA GLY A 1 11.60 0.51 -16.04
C GLY A 1 12.02 1.50 -14.98
N GLU A 2 13.21 2.05 -15.15
CA GLU A 2 14.19 2.34 -14.09
C GLU A 2 14.18 3.81 -13.62
N THR A 3 12.99 4.40 -13.46
CA THR A 3 12.87 5.81 -13.05
C THR A 3 12.37 5.91 -11.61
N GLY A 4 12.97 6.81 -10.82
CA GLY A 4 12.59 7.03 -9.43
C GLY A 4 11.09 7.30 -9.24
N THR A 5 10.45 7.89 -10.24
CA THR A 5 8.99 8.09 -10.31
C THR A 5 8.22 6.78 -10.35
N GLY A 6 8.62 5.82 -11.19
CA GLY A 6 7.95 4.52 -11.29
C GLY A 6 8.03 3.71 -10.00
N LYS A 7 9.22 3.70 -9.36
CA LYS A 7 9.40 3.05 -8.06
C LYS A 7 8.60 3.73 -6.95
N THR A 8 8.59 5.05 -6.92
CA THR A 8 7.82 5.83 -5.93
C THR A 8 6.31 5.60 -6.09
N LEU A 9 5.82 5.59 -7.34
CA LEU A 9 4.41 5.33 -7.62
C LEU A 9 4.00 3.92 -7.17
N LEU A 10 4.83 2.91 -7.47
CA LEU A 10 4.58 1.53 -7.04
C LEU A 10 4.59 1.39 -5.52
N LEU A 11 5.58 1.97 -4.85
CA LEU A 11 5.65 1.98 -3.38
C LEU A 11 4.44 2.70 -2.77
N GLY A 12 4.01 3.81 -3.37
CA GLY A 12 2.79 4.53 -2.96
C GLY A 12 1.53 3.67 -3.11
N ALA A 13 1.40 2.93 -4.20
CA ALA A 13 0.29 2.01 -4.42
C ALA A 13 0.28 0.85 -3.40
N LEU A 14 1.44 0.23 -3.14
CA LEU A 14 1.56 -0.85 -2.15
C LEU A 14 1.26 -0.37 -0.73
N ARG A 15 1.77 0.81 -0.35
CA ARG A 15 1.45 1.49 0.92
C ARG A 15 -0.05 1.74 1.05
N LEU A 16 -0.68 2.23 -0.01
CA LEU A 16 -2.12 2.47 -0.04
C LEU A 16 -2.93 1.17 0.13
N LEU A 17 -2.51 0.08 -0.53
CA LEU A 17 -3.13 -1.23 -0.38
C LEU A 17 -2.97 -1.79 1.04
N ARG A 18 -1.78 -1.66 1.65
CA ARG A 18 -1.52 -2.04 3.05
C ARG A 18 -2.31 -1.23 4.08
N GLY A 19 -3.06 -0.21 3.65
CA GLY A 19 -3.93 0.58 4.51
C GLY A 19 -3.24 1.74 5.20
N ASP A 20 -2.06 2.16 4.72
CA ASP A 20 -1.49 3.45 5.09
C ASP A 20 -2.51 4.58 4.89
N SER A 21 -2.32 5.68 5.62
CA SER A 21 -3.21 6.84 5.59
C SER A 21 -3.58 7.24 4.16
N ALA A 22 -4.87 7.07 3.84
CA ALA A 22 -5.46 7.44 2.57
C ALA A 22 -5.88 8.92 2.64
N ARG A 23 -4.90 9.80 2.48
CA ARG A 23 -5.12 11.25 2.41
C ARG A 23 -5.59 11.65 1.01
N ALA A 24 -6.42 12.69 0.94
CA ALA A 24 -6.95 13.22 -0.32
C ALA A 24 -5.86 13.80 -1.23
N ASP A 25 -4.71 14.19 -0.67
CA ASP A 25 -3.50 14.61 -1.40
C ASP A 25 -2.92 13.53 -2.33
N ARG A 26 -3.37 12.28 -2.21
CA ARG A 26 -3.02 11.18 -3.11
C ARG A 26 -3.83 11.16 -4.40
N VAL A 27 -4.92 11.92 -4.47
CA VAL A 27 -5.68 12.12 -5.71
C VAL A 27 -4.88 13.05 -6.62
N GLY A 28 -4.59 12.60 -7.84
CA GLY A 28 -3.82 13.39 -8.79
C GLY A 28 -4.55 14.68 -9.17
N PRO A 29 -3.83 15.72 -9.64
CA PRO A 29 -4.40 17.05 -9.91
C PRO A 29 -5.48 17.09 -11.01
N HIS A 30 -5.67 15.98 -11.73
CA HIS A 30 -6.60 15.85 -12.85
C HIS A 30 -7.63 14.72 -12.65
N GLY A 31 -7.69 14.14 -11.44
CA GLY A 31 -8.63 13.09 -11.09
C GLY A 31 -9.50 13.49 -9.91
N ASP A 32 -10.65 12.83 -9.78
CA ASP A 32 -11.52 12.85 -8.60
C ASP A 32 -11.21 11.67 -7.64
N GLU A 33 -10.33 10.77 -8.07
CA GLU A 33 -10.02 9.52 -7.39
C GLU A 33 -8.56 9.07 -7.58
N ALA A 34 -8.01 8.46 -6.54
CA ALA A 34 -6.87 7.56 -6.62
C ALA A 34 -7.32 6.13 -6.33
N ARG A 35 -6.91 5.19 -7.19
CA ARG A 35 -7.22 3.77 -7.07
C ARG A 35 -5.96 2.92 -7.18
N ALA A 36 -5.75 2.06 -6.19
CA ALA A 36 -4.74 1.00 -6.24
C ALA A 36 -5.42 -0.36 -6.17
N GLU A 37 -4.99 -1.27 -7.02
CA GLU A 37 -5.45 -2.66 -7.07
C GLU A 37 -4.26 -3.59 -7.12
N GLY A 38 -4.37 -4.72 -6.42
CA GLY A 38 -3.35 -5.76 -6.42
C GLY A 38 -4.01 -7.14 -6.47
N ARG A 39 -3.43 -8.03 -7.27
CA ARG A 39 -3.75 -9.45 -7.25
C ARG A 39 -2.59 -10.21 -6.64
N PHE A 40 -2.88 -11.02 -5.64
CA PHE A 40 -1.90 -11.83 -4.92
C PHE A 40 -2.26 -13.29 -5.04
N THR A 41 -1.26 -14.13 -5.31
CA THR A 41 -1.41 -15.58 -5.36
C THR A 41 -0.72 -16.19 -4.13
N ILE A 42 -1.45 -16.98 -3.36
CA ILE A 42 -1.00 -17.61 -2.11
C ILE A 42 -1.25 -19.11 -2.23
N GLY A 43 -0.20 -19.88 -2.51
CA GLY A 43 -0.36 -21.27 -2.90
C GLY A 43 -1.22 -21.39 -4.16
N ALA A 44 -2.36 -22.07 -4.07
CA ALA A 44 -3.33 -22.21 -5.17
C ALA A 44 -4.47 -21.18 -5.13
N ALA A 45 -4.54 -20.34 -4.10
CA ALA A 45 -5.60 -19.34 -3.95
C ALA A 45 -5.16 -17.98 -4.53
N GLU A 46 -6.08 -17.31 -5.21
CA GLU A 46 -5.90 -15.91 -5.61
C GLU A 46 -6.76 -14.99 -4.74
N THR A 47 -6.26 -13.78 -4.51
CA THR A 47 -7.04 -12.72 -3.89
C THR A 47 -6.80 -11.39 -4.57
N VAL A 48 -7.85 -10.59 -4.65
CA VAL A 48 -7.82 -9.24 -5.21
C VAL A 48 -8.11 -8.25 -4.11
N VAL A 49 -7.22 -7.28 -3.97
CA VAL A 49 -7.37 -6.18 -3.02
C VAL A 49 -7.47 -4.87 -3.79
N ALA A 50 -8.32 -3.97 -3.31
CA ALA A 50 -8.42 -2.63 -3.88
C ALA A 50 -8.58 -1.58 -2.79
N ARG A 51 -7.97 -0.41 -3.02
CA ARG A 51 -8.16 0.79 -2.21
C ARG A 51 -8.52 1.95 -3.14
N ARG A 52 -9.68 2.55 -2.87
CA ARG A 52 -10.21 3.73 -3.56
C ARG A 52 -10.17 4.92 -2.61
N VAL A 53 -9.66 6.05 -3.06
CA VAL A 53 -9.57 7.31 -2.30
C VAL A 53 -10.15 8.43 -3.14
N THR A 54 -11.11 9.16 -2.58
CA THR A 54 -11.66 10.39 -3.15
C THR A 54 -11.50 11.51 -2.13
N GLU A 55 -11.94 12.72 -2.46
CA GLU A 55 -12.02 13.82 -1.49
C GLU A 55 -12.91 13.39 -0.29
N GLY A 56 -12.28 13.26 0.89
CA GLY A 56 -12.95 12.94 2.16
C GLY A 56 -13.42 11.48 2.35
N LYS A 57 -13.22 10.58 1.39
CA LYS A 57 -13.66 9.18 1.53
C LYS A 57 -12.59 8.20 1.09
N SER A 58 -12.47 7.09 1.81
CA SER A 58 -11.66 5.96 1.38
C SER A 58 -12.40 4.65 1.60
N ARG A 59 -12.38 3.79 0.58
CA ARG A 59 -13.06 2.48 0.55
C ARG A 59 -12.04 1.39 0.26
N ALA A 60 -12.11 0.30 1.00
CA ALA A 60 -11.32 -0.90 0.77
C ALA A 60 -12.21 -2.02 0.23
N TYR A 61 -11.63 -2.87 -0.61
CA TYR A 61 -12.30 -4.04 -1.16
C TYR A 61 -11.38 -5.25 -1.08
N LEU A 62 -11.97 -6.39 -0.73
CA LEU A 62 -11.34 -7.71 -0.76
C LEU A 62 -12.22 -8.63 -1.59
N ASP A 63 -11.65 -9.21 -2.65
CA ASP A 63 -12.32 -10.09 -3.60
C ASP A 63 -13.64 -9.49 -4.14
N GLY A 64 -13.62 -8.18 -4.38
CA GLY A 64 -14.76 -7.38 -4.88
C GLY A 64 -15.74 -6.91 -3.80
N ALA A 65 -15.70 -7.45 -2.59
CA ALA A 65 -16.57 -7.04 -1.48
C ALA A 65 -16.00 -5.84 -0.73
N MET A 66 -16.84 -4.88 -0.35
CA MET A 66 -16.41 -3.73 0.47
C MET A 66 -16.12 -4.19 1.89
N VAL A 67 -14.95 -3.80 2.41
CA VAL A 67 -14.48 -4.18 3.76
C VAL A 67 -13.93 -2.97 4.51
N PRO A 68 -13.83 -3.03 5.85
CA PRO A 68 -13.06 -2.05 6.61
C PRO A 68 -11.60 -2.00 6.15
N ALA A 69 -10.99 -0.82 6.21
CA ALA A 69 -9.57 -0.64 5.85
C ALA A 69 -8.65 -1.63 6.59
N LYS A 70 -8.95 -1.88 7.86
CA LYS A 70 -8.20 -2.80 8.72
C LYS A 70 -8.19 -4.24 8.21
N ALA A 71 -9.30 -4.73 7.66
CA ALA A 71 -9.36 -6.08 7.09
C ALA A 71 -8.47 -6.22 5.85
N LEU A 72 -8.32 -5.14 5.07
CA LEU A 72 -7.40 -5.08 3.95
C LEU A 72 -5.94 -5.12 4.42
N SER A 73 -5.61 -4.32 5.44
CA SER A 73 -4.27 -4.28 6.06
C SER A 73 -3.87 -5.64 6.61
N GLU A 74 -4.72 -6.26 7.44
CA GLU A 74 -4.47 -7.56 8.05
C GLU A 74 -4.24 -8.65 6.99
N ARG A 75 -4.97 -8.59 5.86
CA ARG A 75 -4.76 -9.53 4.75
C ARG A 75 -3.39 -9.36 4.10
N LEU A 76 -2.89 -8.13 3.97
CA LEU A 76 -1.65 -7.84 3.25
C LEU A 76 -0.40 -7.85 4.13
N ASP A 77 -0.52 -7.72 5.44
CA ASP A 77 0.63 -7.74 6.36
C ASP A 77 1.44 -9.04 6.26
N SER A 78 0.77 -10.17 6.00
CA SER A 78 1.43 -11.47 5.79
C SER A 78 1.97 -11.67 4.36
N LEU A 79 1.64 -10.78 3.42
CA LEU A 79 1.91 -10.95 1.98
C LEU A 79 2.91 -9.94 1.42
N VAL A 80 3.00 -8.75 2.02
CA VAL A 80 3.77 -7.63 1.49
C VAL A 80 4.55 -6.93 2.60
N GLU A 81 5.86 -7.15 2.62
CA GLU A 81 6.78 -6.34 3.40
C GLU A 81 7.41 -5.27 2.51
N ILE A 82 7.25 -3.99 2.87
CA ILE A 82 7.86 -2.87 2.14
C ILE A 82 9.17 -2.53 2.84
N VAL A 83 10.29 -3.02 2.32
CA VAL A 83 11.62 -2.68 2.82
C VAL A 83 12.16 -1.47 2.05
N ALA A 84 12.18 -0.30 2.68
CA ALA A 84 12.77 0.90 2.10
C ALA A 84 14.27 0.98 2.45
N GLN A 85 15.14 0.50 1.55
CA GLN A 85 16.56 0.88 1.59
C GLN A 85 16.69 2.24 0.88
N HIS A 86 17.02 3.28 1.66
CA HIS A 86 17.06 4.72 1.36
C HIS A 86 15.75 5.50 1.58
N GLU A 87 15.25 5.55 2.82
CA GLU A 87 14.80 6.83 3.36
C GLU A 87 16.05 7.67 3.66
N HIS A 88 16.03 8.97 3.36
CA HIS A 88 17.11 9.86 3.76
C HIS A 88 17.42 9.65 5.25
N VAL A 89 18.64 9.19 5.51
CA VAL A 89 19.20 8.94 6.84
C VAL A 89 19.11 10.22 7.67
N ALA A 90 18.13 10.29 8.57
CA ALA A 90 18.27 11.04 9.81
C ALA A 90 18.85 10.07 10.84
N LEU A 91 20.17 10.13 11.05
CA LEU A 91 20.88 9.40 12.09
C LEU A 91 20.25 9.73 13.45
N GLY A 92 19.55 8.77 14.05
CA GLY A 92 18.80 8.97 15.28
C GLY A 92 18.46 7.69 16.03
N ARG A 93 19.46 6.81 16.20
CA ARG A 93 19.59 5.80 17.27
C ARG A 93 18.68 4.54 17.26
N GLU A 94 19.38 3.43 17.04
CA GLU A 94 19.23 2.06 17.58
C GLU A 94 17.83 1.45 17.78
N SER A 95 17.53 0.41 16.99
CA SER A 95 16.95 -0.80 17.55
C SER A 95 17.38 -2.04 16.75
N SER A 96 17.65 -3.10 17.51
CA SER A 96 18.53 -4.21 17.21
C SER A 96 18.01 -5.18 16.14
N VAL A 97 18.87 -5.50 15.17
CA VAL A 97 18.69 -6.64 14.27
C VAL A 97 18.90 -7.93 15.06
N ARG A 98 17.83 -8.72 15.24
CA ARG A 98 17.92 -10.08 15.76
C ARG A 98 18.46 -10.98 14.65
N ARG A 99 19.74 -11.34 14.77
CA ARG A 99 20.41 -12.31 13.91
C ARG A 99 20.13 -13.72 14.45
N LEU A 100 19.82 -14.66 13.55
CA LEU A 100 19.96 -16.10 13.81
C LEU A 100 21.45 -16.46 13.91
#